data_AF-A0A380ZE36-F1
#
_entry.id   AF-A0A380ZE36-F1
#
_cell.length_a   1.000
_cell.length_b   1.000
_cell.length_c   1.000
_cell.angle_alpha   90.00
_cell.angle_beta   90.00
_cell.angle_gamma   90.00
#
_symmetry.space_group_name_H-M   'P 1'
#
loop_
_entity.id
_entity.type
_entity.pdbx_description
1 polymer ?
#
loop_
_entity_poly.entity_id
_entity_poly.type
_entity_poly.pdbx_seq_one_letter_code
_entity_poly.pdbx_strand_id
1 'polypeptide(L)'
;MVHENVRTVFGKDLNAYAIEEKLYTDGSVVRHHALKESGDHKVLTGWKKPFQPDGGIRVLSGNLGAAIIKLSAVKFECWRIEAPVLVFNDQEELQEAFKAGALNNKDSL
;
A
#
# COMPACT_ATOMS: atom_id res chain seq x y z
N MET A 1 -9.88 -4.77 9.77
CA MET A 1 -10.75 -4.15 10.80
C MET A 1 -11.47 -2.99 10.14
N VAL A 2 -12.78 -2.88 10.35
CA VAL A 2 -13.62 -1.81 9.79
C VAL A 2 -14.73 -1.48 10.78
N HIS A 3 -15.25 -0.25 10.74
CA HIS A 3 -16.44 0.11 11.50
C HIS A 3 -17.69 -0.41 10.77
N GLU A 4 -18.41 -1.32 11.41
CA GLU A 4 -19.61 -1.97 10.84
C GLU A 4 -20.81 -1.03 10.78
N ASN A 5 -21.06 -0.31 11.88
CA ASN A 5 -22.23 0.55 12.06
C ASN A 5 -22.04 1.92 11.37
N VAL A 6 -22.09 1.95 10.04
CA VAL A 6 -21.96 3.16 9.24
C VAL A 6 -23.08 3.26 8.21
N ARG A 7 -23.53 4.49 7.93
CA ARG A 7 -24.47 4.72 6.82
C ARG A 7 -23.72 4.60 5.50
N THR A 8 -24.26 3.82 4.59
CA THR A 8 -23.74 3.61 3.23
C THR A 8 -24.84 3.86 2.21
N VAL A 9 -24.51 3.81 0.92
CA VAL A 9 -25.52 3.84 -0.15
C VAL A 9 -26.45 2.61 -0.07
N PHE A 10 -25.96 1.50 0.48
CA PHE A 10 -26.70 0.24 0.66
C PHE A 10 -27.41 0.10 2.01
N GLY A 11 -27.48 1.17 2.81
CA GLY A 11 -28.22 1.18 4.08
C GLY A 11 -27.40 1.68 5.26
N LYS A 12 -27.40 0.92 6.36
CA LYS A 12 -26.82 1.34 7.64
C LYS A 12 -25.76 0.37 8.20
N ASP A 13 -25.31 -0.58 7.39
CA ASP A 13 -24.34 -1.61 7.76
C ASP A 13 -23.34 -1.81 6.61
N LEU A 14 -22.04 -1.80 6.95
CA LEU A 14 -20.97 -2.05 5.99
C LEU A 14 -20.92 -3.51 5.50
N ASN A 15 -21.47 -4.48 6.24
CA ASN A 15 -21.55 -5.88 5.80
C ASN A 15 -22.32 -6.05 4.49
N ALA A 16 -23.17 -5.09 4.13
CA ALA A 16 -23.86 -5.08 2.84
C ALA A 16 -22.89 -5.09 1.64
N TYR A 17 -21.64 -4.65 1.83
CA TYR A 17 -20.58 -4.68 0.81
C TYR A 17 -19.83 -6.02 0.73
N ALA A 18 -20.13 -6.99 1.62
CA ALA A 18 -19.61 -8.36 1.54
C ALA A 18 -20.59 -9.27 0.76
N ILE A 19 -21.25 -8.71 -0.24
CA ILE A 19 -22.22 -9.37 -1.12
C ILE A 19 -21.68 -9.26 -2.54
N GLU A 20 -21.66 -10.37 -3.26
CA GLU A 20 -21.31 -10.45 -4.67
C GLU A 20 -22.58 -10.55 -5.52
N GLU A 21 -22.60 -9.83 -6.64
CA GLU A 21 -23.66 -9.91 -7.64
C GLU A 21 -23.25 -10.79 -8.82
N LYS A 22 -24.20 -11.59 -9.31
CA LYS A 22 -24.05 -12.39 -10.53
C LYS A 22 -25.23 -12.16 -11.44
N LEU A 23 -24.93 -11.93 -12.72
CA LEU A 23 -25.93 -11.85 -13.77
C LEU A 23 -26.26 -13.26 -14.25
N TYR A 24 -27.54 -13.61 -14.22
CA TYR A 24 -28.04 -14.87 -14.75
C TYR A 24 -28.39 -14.73 -16.24
N THR A 25 -28.51 -15.87 -16.91
CA THR A 25 -28.79 -15.94 -18.36
C THR A 25 -30.15 -15.37 -18.74
N ASP A 26 -31.09 -15.28 -17.81
CA ASP A 26 -32.40 -14.65 -17.98
C ASP A 26 -32.37 -13.12 -17.77
N GLY A 27 -31.20 -12.55 -17.52
CA GLY A 27 -31.01 -11.11 -17.27
C GLY A 27 -31.29 -10.69 -15.82
N SER A 28 -31.66 -11.62 -14.93
CA SER A 28 -31.83 -11.33 -13.52
C SER A 28 -30.49 -11.20 -12.79
N VAL A 29 -30.47 -10.41 -11.71
CA VAL A 29 -29.29 -10.26 -10.84
C VAL A 29 -29.55 -10.99 -9.54
N VAL A 30 -28.69 -11.95 -9.22
CA VAL A 30 -28.72 -12.66 -7.95
C VAL A 30 -27.57 -12.19 -7.07
N ARG A 31 -27.85 -12.04 -5.78
CA ARG A 31 -26.93 -11.51 -4.78
C ARG A 31 -26.69 -12.56 -3.70
N HIS A 32 -25.43 -12.86 -3.43
CA HIS A 32 -25.04 -13.82 -2.41
C HIS A 32 -23.88 -13.27 -1.58
N HIS A 33 -23.70 -13.77 -0.36
CA HIS A 33 -22.51 -13.43 0.41
C HIS A 33 -21.23 -13.86 -0.31
N ALA A 34 -20.23 -12.99 -0.24
CA ALA A 34 -18.88 -13.29 -0.71
C ALA A 34 -18.31 -14.52 0.01
N LEU A 35 -17.38 -15.20 -0.66
CA LEU A 35 -16.70 -16.36 -0.07
C LEU A 35 -15.94 -15.95 1.20
N LYS A 36 -16.06 -16.78 2.24
CA LYS A 36 -15.34 -16.55 3.51
C LYS A 36 -13.86 -16.89 3.42
N GLU A 37 -13.48 -17.67 2.42
CA GLU A 37 -12.11 -18.14 2.20
C GLU A 37 -11.56 -17.56 0.89
N SER A 38 -10.26 -17.28 0.88
CA SER A 38 -9.60 -16.73 -0.30
C SER A 38 -9.44 -17.81 -1.38
N GLY A 39 -9.66 -17.45 -2.64
CA GLY A 39 -9.35 -18.32 -3.78
C GLY A 39 -7.85 -18.46 -4.07
N ASP A 40 -7.02 -17.51 -3.62
CA ASP A 40 -5.56 -17.58 -3.72
C ASP A 40 -4.88 -16.81 -2.56
N HIS A 41 -4.27 -17.58 -1.65
CA HIS A 41 -3.56 -17.03 -0.49
C HIS A 41 -2.25 -16.30 -0.81
N LYS A 42 -1.72 -16.42 -2.03
CA LYS A 42 -0.58 -15.62 -2.48
C LYS A 42 -0.98 -14.21 -2.90
N VAL A 43 -2.27 -13.97 -3.15
CA VAL A 43 -2.83 -12.67 -3.55
C VAL A 43 -3.62 -12.04 -2.41
N LEU A 44 -4.56 -12.78 -1.82
CA LEU A 44 -5.38 -12.33 -0.70
C LEU A 44 -5.26 -13.32 0.46
N THR A 45 -4.72 -12.86 1.58
CA THR A 45 -4.58 -13.69 2.78
C THR A 45 -5.58 -13.28 3.88
N GLY A 46 -5.79 -14.19 4.84
CA GLY A 46 -6.59 -13.92 6.03
C GLY A 46 -5.82 -13.14 7.09
N TRP A 47 -6.56 -12.45 7.97
CA TRP A 47 -6.00 -11.60 9.02
C TRP A 47 -5.08 -12.33 10.02
N LYS A 48 -5.23 -13.67 10.16
CA LYS A 48 -4.36 -14.49 11.03
C LYS A 48 -2.99 -14.81 10.41
N LYS A 49 -2.86 -14.72 9.09
CA LYS A 49 -1.62 -15.01 8.35
C LYS A 49 -1.33 -13.91 7.33
N PRO A 50 -1.19 -12.64 7.76
CA PRO A 50 -0.98 -11.53 6.84
C PRO A 50 0.40 -11.64 6.16
N PHE A 51 0.58 -10.97 5.02
CA PHE A 51 1.91 -10.88 4.37
C PHE A 51 2.90 -10.09 5.25
N GLN A 52 2.40 -9.04 5.90
CA GLN A 52 3.14 -8.21 6.85
C GLN A 52 2.22 -7.84 8.01
N PRO A 53 2.76 -7.63 9.22
CA PRO A 53 1.96 -7.30 10.40
C PRO A 53 1.27 -5.93 10.33
N ASP A 54 1.74 -5.04 9.43
CA ASP A 54 1.19 -3.70 9.25
C ASP A 54 1.15 -3.29 7.76
N GLY A 55 0.50 -2.16 7.46
CA GLY A 55 0.32 -1.66 6.09
C GLY A 55 1.58 -1.07 5.43
N GLY A 56 2.71 -1.06 6.15
CA GLY A 56 4.02 -0.58 5.72
C GLY A 56 4.04 0.89 5.33
N ILE A 57 3.17 1.73 5.91
CA ILE A 57 3.24 3.18 5.81
C ILE A 57 3.72 3.70 7.16
N ARG A 58 4.66 4.65 7.16
CA ARG A 58 5.15 5.34 8.36
C ARG A 58 5.20 6.84 8.13
N VAL A 59 4.97 7.60 9.20
CA VAL A 59 5.21 9.04 9.24
C VAL A 59 6.62 9.26 9.82
N LEU A 60 7.41 10.09 9.16
CA LEU A 60 8.71 10.56 9.63
C LEU A 60 8.58 12.02 10.04
N SER A 61 9.30 12.42 11.08
CA SER A 61 9.31 13.80 11.59
C SER A 61 10.71 14.20 12.03
N GLY A 62 11.12 15.43 11.74
CA GLY A 62 12.41 15.98 12.15
C GLY A 62 12.57 17.45 11.79
N ASN A 63 13.81 17.94 11.79
CA ASN A 63 14.13 19.32 11.46
C ASN A 63 13.81 19.71 9.99
N LEU A 64 13.74 18.74 9.08
CA LEU A 64 13.29 18.93 7.70
C LEU A 64 11.76 18.98 7.53
N GLY A 65 11.00 18.77 8.62
CA GLY A 65 9.53 18.75 8.60
C GLY A 65 8.95 17.34 8.80
N ALA A 66 7.89 17.02 8.07
CA ALA A 66 7.19 15.74 8.15
C ALA A 66 7.03 15.11 6.76
N ALA A 67 7.17 13.78 6.70
CA ALA A 67 7.06 13.01 5.46
C ALA A 67 6.37 11.67 5.70
N ILE A 68 5.96 11.01 4.61
CA ILE A 68 5.42 9.65 4.62
C ILE A 68 6.35 8.75 3.82
N ILE A 69 6.64 7.56 4.34
CA ILE A 69 7.45 6.55 3.65
C ILE A 69 6.72 5.20 3.58
N LYS A 70 6.85 4.52 2.44
CA LYS A 70 6.35 3.15 2.21
C LYS A 70 7.49 2.15 2.43
N LEU A 71 7.36 1.30 3.45
CA LEU A 71 8.38 0.32 3.85
C LEU A 71 8.09 -1.12 3.41
N SER A 72 6.89 -1.42 2.90
CA SER A 72 6.50 -2.82 2.63
C SER A 72 7.43 -3.59 1.67
N ALA A 73 8.18 -2.90 0.81
CA ALA A 73 9.14 -3.52 -0.10
C ALA A 73 10.61 -3.20 0.25
N VAL A 74 10.85 -2.52 1.38
CA VAL A 74 12.18 -2.08 1.80
C VAL A 74 12.67 -2.99 2.91
N LYS A 75 13.82 -3.65 2.69
CA LYS A 75 14.42 -4.52 3.71
C LYS A 75 14.80 -3.72 4.95
N PHE A 76 14.73 -4.36 6.12
CA PHE A 76 14.96 -3.69 7.40
C PHE A 76 16.34 -3.03 7.49
N GLU A 77 17.36 -3.63 6.87
CA GLU A 77 18.72 -3.08 6.86
C GLU A 77 18.82 -1.74 6.12
N CYS A 78 17.86 -1.44 5.23
CA CYS A 78 17.79 -0.18 4.48
C CYS A 78 16.89 0.87 5.13
N TRP A 79 16.36 0.64 6.34
CA TRP A 79 15.47 1.60 7.01
C TRP A 79 16.21 2.81 7.57
N ARG A 80 17.51 2.69 7.78
CA ARG A 80 18.38 3.79 8.18
C ARG A 80 19.44 3.99 7.10
N ILE A 81 19.49 5.20 6.57
CA ILE A 81 20.51 5.63 5.61
C ILE A 81 21.05 6.96 6.11
N GLU A 82 22.36 7.09 6.16
CA GLU A 82 23.06 8.32 6.53
C GLU A 82 24.13 8.56 5.46
N ALA A 83 23.94 9.60 4.65
CA ALA A 83 24.77 9.87 3.48
C ALA A 83 24.84 11.39 3.22
N PRO A 84 25.84 11.88 2.46
CA PRO A 84 25.90 13.27 2.03
C PRO A 84 24.66 13.68 1.20
N VAL A 85 24.18 14.91 1.41
CA VAL A 85 23.03 15.43 0.67
C VAL A 85 23.45 15.88 -0.73
N LEU A 86 22.65 15.51 -1.73
CA LEU A 86 22.67 16.08 -3.08
C LEU A 86 21.30 16.71 -3.35
N VAL A 87 21.27 17.92 -3.87
CA VAL A 87 20.03 18.69 -4.11
C VAL A 87 19.89 18.93 -5.61
N PHE A 88 18.70 18.63 -6.12
CA PHE A 88 18.28 18.86 -7.50
C PHE A 88 16.96 19.62 -7.48
N ASN A 89 16.74 20.51 -8.44
CA ASN A 89 15.54 21.34 -8.51
C ASN A 89 14.46 20.74 -9.42
N ASP A 90 14.82 19.77 -10.25
CA ASP A 90 13.88 19.00 -11.06
C ASP A 90 14.34 17.54 -11.26
N GLN A 91 13.48 16.76 -11.91
CA GLN A 91 13.71 15.35 -12.17
C GLN A 91 14.76 15.10 -13.28
N GLU A 92 14.95 16.04 -14.20
CA GLU A 92 15.88 15.91 -15.33
C GLU A 92 17.33 16.05 -14.84
N GLU A 93 17.62 17.03 -13.99
CA GLU A 93 18.92 17.21 -13.33
C GLU A 93 19.39 15.92 -12.62
N LEU A 94 18.48 15.26 -11.90
CA LEU A 94 18.77 13.99 -11.23
C LEU A 94 19.13 12.88 -12.24
N GLN A 95 18.41 12.80 -13.37
CA GLN A 95 18.66 11.78 -14.39
C GLN A 95 20.00 12.00 -15.10
N GLU A 96 20.35 13.25 -15.40
CA GLU A 96 21.63 13.62 -15.97
C GLU A 96 22.79 13.28 -15.02
N ALA A 97 22.66 13.64 -13.74
CA ALA A 97 23.63 13.31 -12.70
C ALA A 97 23.83 11.80 -12.54
N PHE A 98 22.74 11.01 -12.59
CA PHE A 98 22.81 9.55 -12.58
C PHE A 98 23.58 9.02 -13.79
N LYS A 99 23.25 9.47 -15.01
CA LYS A 99 23.93 9.04 -16.26
C LYS A 99 25.41 9.43 -16.28
N ALA A 100 25.77 10.55 -15.69
CA ALA A 100 27.15 11.01 -15.55
C ALA A 100 27.94 10.27 -14.45
N GLY A 101 27.29 9.38 -13.68
CA GLY A 101 27.92 8.65 -12.57
C GLY A 101 28.17 9.50 -11.32
N ALA A 102 27.56 10.69 -11.22
CA ALA A 102 27.74 11.59 -10.09
C ALA A 102 27.12 11.06 -8.77
N LEU A 103 26.26 10.04 -8.87
CA LEU A 103 25.62 9.35 -7.74
C LEU A 103 26.40 8.09 -7.29
N ASN A 104 27.41 7.62 -8.04
CA ASN A 104 28.09 6.38 -7.71
C ASN A 104 28.76 6.44 -6.32
N ASN A 105 28.50 5.42 -5.49
CA ASN A 105 28.99 5.29 -4.12
C ASN A 105 28.55 6.44 -3.17
N LYS A 106 27.48 7.15 -3.52
CA LYS A 106 26.90 8.20 -2.66
C LYS A 106 25.66 7.72 -1.89
N ASP A 107 25.25 6.49 -2.16
CA ASP A 107 23.99 5.90 -1.69
C ASP A 107 24.23 4.77 -0.67
N SER A 108 25.49 4.55 -0.27
CA SER A 108 25.89 3.44 0.58
C SER A 108 25.96 3.81 2.06
N LEU A 109 25.50 2.87 2.90
CA LEU A 109 25.90 2.72 4.31
C LEU A 109 27.42 2.65 4.46
#